data_AF-A0A7C6L4Q7-F1
#
_entry.id   AF-A0A7C6L4Q7-F1
#
_cell.length_a   1.000
_cell.length_b   1.000
_cell.length_c   1.000
_cell.angle_alpha   90.00
_cell.angle_beta   90.00
_cell.angle_gamma   90.00
#
_symmetry.space_group_name_H-M   'P 1'
#
loop_
_entity.id
_entity.type
_entity.pdbx_description
1 polymer ?
#
loop_
_entity_poly.entity_id
_entity_poly.type
_entity_poly.pdbx_seq_one_letter_code
_entity_poly.pdbx_strand_id
1 'polypeptide(L)'
;MKKKTILFHSLWKFIKYENLFSPNRRVPYWQRYAIIFIAGSFLMVNSSVIKAQPVEKKMTFELKNQPLEKGLQLLEQLSGFRFTYSTQQVGIYKEITVEKGTRTIESTLDLLLKSTNLTY
;
A
#
# COMPACT_ATOMS: atom_id res chain seq x y z
N MET A 1 -28.24 32.67 20.15
CA MET A 1 -28.11 32.17 18.76
C MET A 1 -27.62 33.25 17.78
N LYS A 2 -26.35 33.72 17.84
CA LYS A 2 -25.84 34.81 16.96
C LYS A 2 -24.47 34.57 16.29
N LYS A 3 -23.82 33.41 16.49
CA LYS A 3 -22.45 33.14 15.98
C LYS A 3 -22.38 32.58 14.54
N LYS A 4 -23.43 31.91 14.04
CA LYS A 4 -23.40 31.27 12.70
C LYS A 4 -23.41 32.27 11.54
N THR A 5 -23.99 33.46 11.73
CA THR A 5 -24.16 34.46 10.66
C THR A 5 -22.85 35.17 10.27
N ILE A 6 -21.91 35.29 11.20
CA ILE A 6 -20.63 35.98 10.97
C ILE A 6 -19.70 35.11 10.11
N LEU A 7 -19.68 33.80 10.37
CA LEU A 7 -18.93 32.84 9.55
C LEU A 7 -19.45 32.84 8.10
N PHE A 8 -20.77 32.85 7.90
CA PHE A 8 -21.36 32.88 6.56
C PHE A 8 -21.02 34.16 5.80
N HIS A 9 -21.00 35.33 6.47
CA HIS A 9 -20.61 36.59 5.85
C HIS A 9 -19.11 36.63 5.49
N SER A 10 -18.25 36.02 6.32
CA SER A 10 -16.82 35.90 6.03
C SER A 10 -16.53 34.92 4.88
N LEU A 11 -17.22 33.77 4.84
CA LEU A 11 -17.17 32.79 3.75
C LEU A 11 -17.71 33.38 2.46
N TRP A 12 -18.81 34.13 2.52
CA TRP A 12 -19.40 34.77 1.34
C TRP A 12 -18.50 35.88 0.78
N LYS A 13 -17.76 36.60 1.63
CA LYS A 13 -16.69 37.51 1.17
C LYS A 13 -15.55 36.73 0.50
N PHE A 14 -15.14 35.58 1.05
CA PHE A 14 -14.10 34.74 0.45
C PHE A 14 -14.52 34.18 -0.93
N ILE A 15 -15.76 33.69 -1.05
CA ILE A 15 -16.36 33.24 -2.32
C ILE A 15 -16.52 34.42 -3.30
N LYS A 16 -16.80 35.64 -2.83
CA LYS A 16 -16.87 36.82 -3.72
C LYS A 16 -15.49 37.23 -4.27
N TYR A 17 -14.40 36.78 -3.66
CA TYR A 17 -13.03 36.90 -4.18
C TYR A 17 -12.66 35.81 -5.20
N GLU A 18 -13.56 34.86 -5.48
CA GLU A 18 -13.45 33.82 -6.51
C GLU A 18 -13.63 34.38 -7.94
N ASN A 19 -13.20 35.63 -8.16
CA ASN A 19 -12.89 36.22 -9.46
C ASN A 19 -11.41 36.03 -9.83
N LEU A 20 -10.76 35.02 -9.26
CA LEU A 20 -9.37 34.64 -9.58
C LEU A 20 -9.21 34.16 -11.03
N PHE A 21 -10.29 33.76 -11.69
CA PHE A 21 -10.32 33.32 -13.09
C PHE A 21 -11.11 34.26 -14.00
N SER A 22 -11.26 35.54 -13.64
CA SER A 22 -11.77 36.54 -14.58
C SER A 22 -10.68 36.88 -15.62
N PRO A 23 -10.90 36.66 -16.93
CA PRO A 23 -9.87 36.84 -17.96
C PRO A 23 -9.44 38.31 -18.16
N ASN A 24 -10.11 39.28 -17.51
CA ASN A 24 -9.98 40.70 -17.81
C ASN A 24 -9.39 41.57 -16.68
N ARG A 25 -8.72 40.98 -15.68
CA ARG A 25 -7.86 41.76 -14.77
C ARG A 25 -6.42 41.68 -15.21
N ARG A 26 -5.79 42.85 -15.40
CA ARG A 26 -4.34 43.03 -15.61
C ARG A 26 -3.57 42.66 -14.33
N VAL A 27 -3.70 41.43 -13.86
CA VAL A 27 -2.85 40.91 -12.79
C VAL A 27 -1.44 40.79 -13.36
N PRO A 28 -0.44 41.47 -12.78
CA PRO A 28 0.92 41.41 -13.28
C PRO A 28 1.43 39.96 -13.22
N TYR A 29 2.19 39.55 -14.24
CA TYR A 29 2.55 38.15 -14.47
C TYR A 29 3.17 37.46 -13.23
N TRP A 30 3.97 38.19 -12.44
CA TRP A 30 4.60 37.68 -11.22
C TRP A 30 3.58 37.20 -10.16
N GLN A 31 2.39 37.80 -10.09
CA GLN A 31 1.32 37.37 -9.17
C GLN A 31 0.70 36.04 -9.62
N ARG A 32 0.58 35.79 -10.93
CA ARG A 32 0.07 34.51 -11.44
C ARG A 32 1.01 33.36 -11.09
N TYR A 33 2.32 33.58 -11.25
CA TYR A 33 3.33 32.58 -10.88
C TYR A 33 3.38 32.35 -9.37
N ALA A 34 3.23 33.40 -8.55
CA ALA A 34 3.16 33.26 -7.10
C ALA A 34 1.97 32.41 -6.65
N ILE A 35 0.80 32.58 -7.28
CA ILE A 35 -0.41 31.79 -6.97
C ILE A 35 -0.21 30.31 -7.34
N ILE A 36 0.37 30.03 -8.51
CA ILE A 36 0.68 28.66 -8.94
C ILE A 36 1.68 28.00 -7.97
N PHE A 37 2.70 28.75 -7.54
CA PHE A 37 3.73 28.26 -6.62
C PHE A 37 3.17 27.94 -5.22
N ILE A 38 2.30 28.81 -4.69
CA ILE A 38 1.64 28.61 -3.39
C ILE A 38 0.66 27.42 -3.46
N ALA A 39 -0.12 27.30 -4.55
CA ALA A 39 -1.04 26.17 -4.72
C ALA A 39 -0.31 24.82 -4.83
N GLY A 40 0.82 24.76 -5.56
CA GLY A 40 1.65 23.55 -5.65
C GLY A 40 2.26 23.15 -4.32
N SER A 41 2.69 24.12 -3.51
CA SER A 41 3.26 23.88 -2.18
C SER A 41 2.24 23.29 -1.20
N PHE A 42 0.97 23.72 -1.27
CA PHE A 42 -0.10 23.21 -0.42
C PHE A 42 -0.45 21.73 -0.69
N LEU A 43 -0.27 21.26 -1.92
CA LEU A 43 -0.51 19.86 -2.29
C LEU A 43 0.55 18.92 -1.69
N MET A 44 1.80 19.38 -1.49
CA MET A 44 2.88 18.56 -0.94
C MET A 44 2.80 18.37 0.59
N VAL A 45 2.15 19.30 1.30
CA VAL A 45 1.95 19.23 2.77
C VAL A 45 0.98 18.11 3.15
N ASN A 46 0.15 17.63 2.20
CA ASN A 46 -0.74 16.49 2.38
C ASN A 46 -0.16 15.19 1.81
N SER A 47 1.17 15.08 1.64
CA SER A 47 1.79 13.77 1.46
C SER A 47 1.65 13.00 2.77
N SER A 48 0.51 12.31 2.91
CA SER A 48 0.41 11.25 3.89
C SER A 48 1.59 10.32 3.64
N VAL A 49 2.45 10.17 4.65
CA VAL A 49 3.42 9.09 4.69
C VAL A 49 2.59 7.83 4.48
N ILE A 50 2.68 7.25 3.29
CA ILE A 50 2.14 5.92 3.02
C ILE A 50 2.97 5.02 3.90
N LYS A 51 2.53 4.82 5.14
CA LYS A 51 3.04 3.77 6.00
C LYS A 51 2.71 2.51 5.20
N ALA A 52 3.73 1.90 4.58
CA ALA A 52 3.61 0.55 4.11
C ALA A 52 3.01 -0.22 5.30
N GLN A 53 1.76 -0.66 5.16
CA GLN A 53 1.14 -1.47 6.19
C GLN A 53 2.09 -2.63 6.41
N PRO A 54 2.48 -2.96 7.66
CA PRO A 54 3.26 -4.16 7.89
C PRO A 54 2.46 -5.29 7.26
N VAL A 55 3.03 -5.93 6.23
CA VAL A 55 2.42 -7.02 5.48
C VAL A 55 2.50 -8.28 6.35
N GLU A 56 2.03 -8.18 7.59
CA GLU A 56 1.71 -9.32 8.43
C GLU A 56 0.37 -9.89 7.98
N LYS A 57 0.23 -10.15 6.68
CA LYS A 57 -0.93 -10.81 6.11
C LYS A 57 -0.92 -12.24 6.67
N LYS A 58 -1.69 -12.45 7.74
CA LYS A 58 -1.87 -13.76 8.35
C LYS A 58 -2.78 -14.58 7.46
N MET A 59 -2.30 -15.76 7.06
CA MET A 59 -3.05 -16.70 6.23
C MET A 59 -3.09 -18.06 6.89
N THR A 60 -4.16 -18.79 6.62
CA THR A 60 -4.30 -20.17 7.04
C THR A 60 -3.64 -21.05 5.98
N PHE A 61 -2.55 -21.71 6.36
CA PHE A 61 -1.83 -22.62 5.47
C PHE A 61 -1.85 -24.04 6.04
N GLU A 62 -2.04 -25.02 5.18
CA GLU A 62 -1.95 -26.45 5.51
C GLU A 62 -1.32 -27.22 4.36
N LEU A 63 -0.45 -28.17 4.67
CA LEU A 63 0.14 -29.08 3.69
C LEU A 63 0.32 -30.45 4.34
N LYS A 64 -0.14 -31.54 3.72
CA LYS A 64 0.00 -32.89 4.29
C LYS A 64 0.50 -33.86 3.23
N ASN A 65 1.68 -34.43 3.49
CA ASN A 65 2.33 -35.43 2.63
C ASN A 65 2.32 -35.05 1.14
N GLN A 66 2.77 -33.83 0.85
CA GLN A 66 2.82 -33.29 -0.51
C GLN A 66 4.23 -32.79 -0.86
N PRO A 67 4.57 -32.71 -2.15
CA PRO A 67 5.86 -32.21 -2.57
C PRO A 67 6.03 -30.73 -2.22
N LEU A 68 7.26 -30.32 -1.96
CA LEU A 68 7.60 -28.93 -1.62
C LEU A 68 7.09 -27.95 -2.69
N GLU A 69 7.18 -28.33 -3.96
CA GLU A 69 6.68 -27.54 -5.08
C GLU A 69 5.20 -27.19 -4.94
N LYS A 70 4.35 -28.16 -4.55
CA LYS A 70 2.93 -27.88 -4.29
C LYS A 70 2.75 -26.96 -3.10
N GLY A 71 3.55 -27.11 -2.05
CA GLY A 71 3.56 -26.21 -0.91
C GLY A 71 3.85 -24.77 -1.31
N LEU A 72 4.87 -24.56 -2.13
CA LEU A 72 5.25 -23.24 -2.66
C LEU A 72 4.16 -22.67 -3.58
N GLN A 73 3.59 -23.46 -4.49
CA GLN A 73 2.48 -23.01 -5.35
C GLN A 73 1.23 -22.60 -4.55
N LEU A 74 0.86 -23.38 -3.53
CA LEU A 74 -0.25 -23.03 -2.64
C LEU A 74 0.05 -21.74 -1.86
N LEU A 75 1.31 -21.57 -1.43
CA LEU A 75 1.76 -20.35 -0.75
C LEU A 75 1.62 -19.12 -1.66
N GLU A 76 2.00 -19.22 -2.94
CA GLU A 76 1.80 -18.15 -3.93
C GLU A 76 0.33 -17.77 -4.06
N GLN A 77 -0.53 -18.78 -4.23
CA GLN A 77 -1.97 -18.57 -4.45
C GLN A 77 -2.64 -17.89 -3.25
N LEU A 78 -2.28 -18.25 -2.02
CA LEU A 78 -2.87 -17.68 -0.81
C LEU A 78 -2.29 -16.30 -0.44
N SER A 79 -0.98 -16.15 -0.63
CA SER A 79 -0.27 -14.93 -0.25
C SER A 79 -0.47 -13.80 -1.28
N GLY A 80 -0.58 -14.15 -2.57
CA GLY A 80 -0.52 -13.21 -3.70
C GLY A 80 0.91 -12.81 -4.07
N PHE A 81 1.92 -13.48 -3.49
CA PHE A 81 3.32 -13.31 -3.85
C PHE A 81 3.74 -14.31 -4.92
N ARG A 82 4.80 -13.98 -5.64
CA ARG A 82 5.41 -14.84 -6.65
C ARG A 82 6.79 -15.28 -6.16
N PHE A 83 7.03 -16.58 -6.10
CA PHE A 83 8.31 -17.16 -5.74
C PHE A 83 8.99 -17.72 -6.99
N THR A 84 10.32 -17.73 -7.00
CA THR A 84 11.11 -18.31 -8.09
C THR A 84 12.10 -19.29 -7.49
N TYR A 85 12.07 -20.54 -7.95
CA TYR A 85 12.87 -21.62 -7.40
C TYR A 85 13.32 -22.57 -8.50
N SER A 86 14.43 -23.30 -8.26
CA SER A 86 14.89 -24.35 -9.17
C SER A 86 14.08 -25.63 -8.94
N THR A 87 13.41 -26.12 -9.98
CA THR A 87 12.62 -27.36 -9.93
C THR A 87 13.48 -28.57 -9.58
N GLN A 88 14.76 -28.59 -9.97
CA GLN A 88 15.70 -29.66 -9.67
C GLN A 88 16.04 -29.73 -8.18
N GLN A 89 16.14 -28.58 -7.51
CA GLN A 89 16.47 -28.51 -6.08
C GLN A 89 15.24 -28.76 -5.20
N VAL A 90 14.07 -28.26 -5.63
CA VAL A 90 12.80 -28.41 -4.91
C VAL A 90 12.20 -29.81 -5.08
N GLY A 91 12.29 -30.40 -6.28
CA GLY A 91 11.67 -31.68 -6.63
C GLY A 91 12.23 -32.90 -5.90
N ILE A 92 13.34 -32.75 -5.17
CA ILE A 92 13.93 -33.78 -4.32
C ILE A 92 13.05 -34.02 -3.07
N TYR A 93 12.33 -32.99 -2.62
CA TYR A 93 11.51 -33.04 -1.41
C TYR A 93 10.04 -33.34 -1.74
N LYS A 94 9.63 -34.59 -1.53
CA LYS A 94 8.30 -35.10 -1.94
C LYS A 94 7.28 -35.24 -0.82
N GLU A 95 7.75 -35.34 0.43
CA GLU A 95 6.92 -35.66 1.60
C GLU A 95 7.01 -34.56 2.66
N ILE A 96 6.50 -33.37 2.35
CA ILE A 96 6.43 -32.27 3.30
C ILE A 96 5.06 -32.22 3.94
N THR A 97 5.06 -32.06 5.26
CA THR A 97 3.87 -31.89 6.07
C THR A 97 4.03 -30.64 6.95
N VAL A 98 3.09 -29.71 6.81
CA VAL A 98 2.95 -28.51 7.63
C VAL A 98 1.54 -28.50 8.21
N GLU A 99 1.47 -28.51 9.53
CA GLU A 99 0.19 -28.47 10.23
C GLU A 99 -0.56 -27.16 9.97
N LYS A 100 -1.88 -27.31 9.87
CA LYS A 100 -2.79 -26.19 9.69
C LYS A 100 -2.57 -25.12 10.76
N GLY A 101 -2.31 -23.90 10.34
CA GLY A 101 -2.23 -22.78 11.27
C GLY A 101 -2.33 -21.43 10.57
N THR A 102 -2.73 -20.42 11.34
CA THR A 102 -2.81 -19.03 10.90
C THR A 102 -1.49 -18.33 11.20
N ARG A 103 -0.68 -18.06 10.17
CA ARG A 103 0.68 -17.56 10.31
C ARG A 103 1.01 -16.52 9.25
N THR A 104 2.10 -15.78 9.42
CA THR A 104 2.61 -14.87 8.39
C THR A 104 3.23 -15.65 7.24
N ILE A 105 3.44 -15.00 6.10
CA ILE A 105 4.05 -15.63 4.92
C ILE A 105 5.47 -16.10 5.24
N GLU A 106 6.28 -15.25 5.87
CA GLU A 106 7.65 -15.56 6.30
C GLU A 106 7.70 -16.79 7.20
N SER A 107 6.91 -16.81 8.29
CA SER A 107 6.88 -17.95 9.21
C SER A 107 6.34 -19.24 8.57
N THR A 108 5.47 -19.12 7.57
CA THR A 108 4.98 -20.29 6.81
C THR A 108 6.08 -20.83 5.89
N LEU A 109 6.83 -19.93 5.24
CA LEU A 109 7.97 -20.28 4.40
C LEU A 109 9.10 -20.92 5.22
N ASP A 110 9.41 -20.36 6.40
CA ASP A 110 10.36 -20.95 7.35
C ASP A 110 9.96 -22.38 7.73
N LEU A 111 8.67 -22.62 8.01
CA LEU A 111 8.18 -23.97 8.35
C LEU A 111 8.24 -24.93 7.17
N LEU A 112 7.92 -24.47 5.96
CA LEU A 112 8.02 -25.28 4.74
C LEU A 112 9.46 -25.67 4.43
N LEU A 113 10.40 -24.77 4.65
CA LEU A 113 11.82 -24.98 4.35
C LEU A 113 12.58 -25.62 5.52
N LYS A 114 12.01 -25.68 6.73
CA LYS A 114 12.67 -26.21 7.94
C LYS A 114 13.23 -27.63 7.80
N SER A 115 12.58 -28.49 7.02
CA SER A 115 13.01 -29.87 6.76
C SER A 115 13.91 -30.00 5.53
N THR A 116 14.32 -28.87 4.95
CA THR A 116 15.11 -28.78 3.71
C THR A 116 16.38 -27.99 3.94
N ASN A 117 17.38 -28.17 3.08
CA ASN A 117 18.62 -27.37 3.11
C ASN A 117 18.51 -26.10 2.24
N LEU A 118 17.31 -25.53 2.07
CA LEU A 118 17.04 -24.40 1.18
C LEU A 118 16.81 -23.10 1.97
N THR A 119 17.22 -21.97 1.39
CA THR A 119 17.10 -20.61 1.95
C THR A 119 16.47 -19.65 0.92
N TYR A 120 15.83 -18.56 1.36
CA TYR A 120 15.12 -17.58 0.52
C TYR A 120 15.67 -16.16 0.66
#